data_AF-A0A383D5K7-F1
#
_entry.id   AF-A0A383D5K7-F1
#
_cell.length_a   1.000
_cell.length_b   1.000
_cell.length_c   1.000
_cell.angle_alpha   90.00
_cell.angle_beta   90.00
_cell.angle_gamma   90.00
#
_symmetry.space_group_name_H-M   'P 1'
#
loop_
_entity.id
_entity.type
_entity.pdbx_description
1 polymer ?
#
loop_
_entity_poly.entity_id
_entity_poly.type
_entity_poly.pdbx_seq_one_letter_code
_entity_poly.pdbx_strand_id
1 'polypeptide(L)' 'MIITRTPFRVTLGGGGTDLASYYAKYGGFIFSFTLNKYMYITVKRAFADDLIRIQYSKSETVSNLSELKHEIARACL' A
#
# COMPACT_ATOMS: atom_id res chain seq x y z
N MET A 1 -18.54 -3.60 4.56
CA MET A 1 -17.64 -2.54 4.05
C MET A 1 -16.60 -2.30 5.12
N ILE A 2 -15.32 -2.36 4.77
CA ILE A 2 -14.19 -2.12 5.66
C ILE A 2 -13.46 -0.88 5.14
N ILE A 3 -13.13 0.05 6.04
CA ILE A 3 -12.36 1.26 5.71
C ILE A 3 -11.16 1.29 6.63
N THR A 4 -9.98 1.48 6.08
CA THR A 4 -8.74 1.67 6.83
C THR A 4 -8.17 3.05 6.56
N ARG A 5 -7.41 3.55 7.54
CA ARG A 5 -6.71 4.83 7.46
C ARG A 5 -5.28 4.66 7.94
N THR A 6 -4.33 4.85 7.04
CA THR A 6 -2.90 4.70 7.33
C THR A 6 -2.23 6.08 7.33
N PRO A 7 -1.55 6.50 8.42
CA PRO A 7 -0.89 7.80 8.46
C PRO A 7 0.33 7.83 7.54
N PHE A 8 0.55 8.97 6.88
CA PHE A 8 1.83 9.26 6.25
C PHE A 8 2.89 9.54 7.30
N ARG A 9 4.18 9.39 6.93
CA ARG A 9 5.32 9.65 7.81
C ARG A 9 6.35 10.55 7.18
N VAL A 10 7.12 11.24 8.03
CA VAL A 10 8.34 11.96 7.64
C VAL A 10 9.50 11.42 8.45
N THR A 11 10.62 11.17 7.76
CA THR A 11 11.86 10.72 8.38
C THR A 11 12.68 11.93 8.78
N LEU A 12 13.10 11.99 10.05
CA LEU A 12 13.99 13.03 10.59
C LEU A 12 15.46 12.64 10.45
N GLY A 13 15.77 11.34 10.51
CA GLY A 13 17.14 10.85 10.36
C GLY A 13 17.20 9.36 10.07
N GLY A 14 18.33 8.91 9.52
CA GLY A 14 18.57 7.49 9.23
C GLY A 14 18.00 6.98 7.90
N GLY A 15 17.49 7.87 7.05
CA GLY A 15 17.02 7.49 5.70
C GLY A 15 18.15 6.86 4.88
N GLY A 16 17.87 5.72 4.24
CA GLY A 16 18.84 4.96 3.45
C GLY A 16 19.60 3.91 4.26
N THR A 17 19.59 3.98 5.60
CA THR A 17 20.18 2.92 6.43
C THR A 17 19.38 1.62 6.38
N ASP A 18 18.12 1.66 5.95
CA ASP A 18 17.24 0.52 5.68
C ASP A 18 17.51 -0.19 4.35
N LEU A 19 18.41 0.32 3.51
CA LEU A 19 18.82 -0.36 2.30
C LEU A 19 19.71 -1.56 2.62
N ALA A 20 19.46 -2.70 1.96
CA ALA A 20 20.23 -3.93 2.15
C ALA A 20 21.73 -3.75 1.90
N SER A 21 22.10 -2.86 0.97
CA SER A 21 23.50 -2.51 0.71
C SER A 21 24.21 -1.86 1.90
N TYR A 22 23.46 -1.30 2.86
CA TYR A 22 23.96 -0.63 4.06
C TYR A 22 23.76 -1.46 5.33
N TYR A 23 22.50 -1.81 5.68
CA TYR A 23 22.24 -2.45 6.99
C TYR A 23 22.90 -3.83 7.12
N ALA A 24 23.11 -4.55 6.02
CA ALA A 24 23.75 -5.86 6.06
C ALA A 24 25.19 -5.81 6.59
N LYS A 25 25.83 -4.64 6.58
CA LYS A 25 27.21 -4.42 7.05
C LYS A 25 27.27 -3.62 8.35
N TYR A 26 26.41 -2.62 8.51
CA TYR A 26 26.54 -1.61 9.56
C TYR A 26 25.34 -1.53 10.51
N GLY A 27 24.29 -2.33 10.28
CA GLY A 27 23.00 -2.16 10.93
C GLY A 27 22.21 -0.97 10.37
N GLY A 28 20.94 -0.84 10.80
CA GLY A 28 20.03 0.20 10.35
C GLY A 28 19.30 0.84 11.51
N PHE A 29 19.09 2.16 11.44
CA PHE A 29 18.32 2.91 12.43
C PHE A 29 17.60 4.06 11.74
N ILE A 30 16.29 4.17 11.95
CA ILE A 30 15.45 5.22 11.38
C ILE A 30 14.71 5.92 12.51
N PHE A 31 14.76 7.25 12.51
CA PHE A 31 13.94 8.09 13.36
C PHE A 31 12.92 8.84 12.51
N SER A 32 11.64 8.55 12.73
CA SER A 32 10.53 9.12 11.94
C SER A 32 9.28 9.28 12.79
N PHE A 33 8.37 10.13 12.33
CA PHE A 33 7.08 10.35 12.98
C PHE A 33 5.96 10.45 11.95
N THR A 34 4.74 10.17 12.40
CA THR A 34 3.54 10.24 11.57
C THR A 34 2.99 11.66 11.47
N LEU A 35 2.42 11.99 10.32
CA LEU A 35 1.72 13.25 10.09
C LEU A 35 0.22 13.10 10.34
N ASN A 36 -0.45 14.22 10.60
CA ASN A 36 -1.92 14.32 10.54
C ASN A 36 -2.42 14.38 9.07
N LYS A 37 -1.95 13.43 8.25
CA LYS A 37 -2.28 13.22 6.84
C LYS A 37 -2.36 11.71 6.64
N TYR A 38 -3.35 11.25 5.88
CA TYR A 38 -3.62 9.81 5.80
C TYR A 38 -3.98 9.35 4.39
N MET A 39 -3.60 8.11 4.10
CA MET A 39 -4.11 7.33 2.97
C MET A 39 -5.30 6.50 3.44
N TYR A 40 -6.38 6.50 2.65
CA TYR A 40 -7.59 5.74 2.94
C TYR A 40 -7.75 4.62 1.93
N ILE A 41 -8.08 3.43 2.41
CA ILE A 41 -8.44 2.29 1.57
C ILE A 41 -9.82 1.80 2.01
N THR A 42 -10.70 1.58 1.03
CA THR A 42 -12.05 1.08 1.25
C THR A 42 -12.23 -0.22 0.49
N VAL A 43 -12.69 -1.26 1.19
CA VAL A 43 -13.01 -2.55 0.60
C VAL A 43 -14.47 -2.87 0.89
N LYS A 44 -15.21 -3.25 -0.15
CA LYS A 44 -16.57 -3.75 -0.03
C LYS A 44 -16.75 -4.92 -0.98
N ARG A 45 -17.54 -5.91 -0.57
CA ARG A 45 -18.02 -6.93 -1.49
C ARG A 45 -18.99 -6.28 -2.48
N ALA A 46 -18.83 -6.58 -3.76
CA ALA A 46 -19.77 -6.14 -4.77
C ALA A 46 -21.12 -6.84 -4.54
N PHE A 47 -22.21 -6.11 -4.73
CA PHE A 47 -23.56 -6.63 -4.53
C PHE A 47 -24.19 -7.17 -5.82
N ALA A 48 -23.75 -6.68 -6.97
CA ALA A 48 -24.38 -6.96 -8.26
C ALA A 48 -23.75 -8.15 -9.02
N ASP A 49 -22.48 -8.45 -8.76
CA ASP A 49 -21.72 -9.50 -9.45
C ASP A 49 -20.45 -9.84 -8.67
N ASP A 50 -19.71 -10.85 -9.14
CA ASP A 50 -18.45 -11.32 -8.56
C ASP A 50 -17.19 -10.71 -9.23
N LEU A 51 -17.32 -9.57 -9.91
CA LEU A 51 -16.17 -8.92 -10.57
C LEU A 51 -15.30 -8.15 -9.56
N ILE A 52 -13.98 -8.25 -9.74
CA ILE A 52 -12.98 -7.52 -8.99
C ILE A 52 -12.86 -6.12 -9.57
N ARG A 53 -13.06 -5.10 -8.72
CA ARG A 53 -12.97 -3.69 -9.11
C ARG A 53 -11.96 -2.96 -8.25
N ILE A 54 -10.98 -2.33 -8.89
CA ILE A 54 -9.92 -1.56 -8.23
C ILE A 54 -9.93 -0.15 -8.84
N GLN A 55 -10.01 0.85 -7.96
CA GLN A 55 -10.04 2.27 -8.33
C GLN A 55 -8.83 2.95 -7.73
N TYR A 56 -7.97 3.49 -8.58
CA TYR A 56 -6.79 4.27 -8.24
C TYR A 56 -6.63 5.40 -9.28
N SER A 57 -5.42 5.70 -9.75
CA SER A 57 -5.24 6.59 -10.92
C SER A 57 -5.89 6.06 -12.20
N LYS A 58 -6.28 4.77 -12.22
CA LYS A 58 -7.07 4.13 -13.27
C LYS A 58 -8.20 3.32 -12.64
N SER A 59 -9.20 3.00 -13.45
CA SER A 59 -10.29 2.10 -13.09
C SER A 59 -10.05 0.75 -13.75
N GLU A 60 -9.96 -0.31 -12.95
CA GLU A 60 -9.87 -1.69 -13.42
C GLU A 60 -11.10 -2.48 -12.99
N THR A 61 -11.63 -3.30 -13.89
CA THR A 61 -12.70 -4.26 -13.63
C THR A 61 -12.35 -5.55 -14.34
N VAL A 62 -12.09 -6.61 -13.57
CA VAL A 62 -11.61 -7.90 -14.07
C VAL A 62 -12.40 -9.04 -13.43
N SER A 63 -12.49 -10.17 -14.13
CA SER A 63 -13.11 -11.39 -13.61
C SER A 63 -12.14 -12.24 -12.78
N ASN A 64 -10.85 -12.21 -13.11
CA ASN A 64 -9.82 -12.97 -12.41
C ASN A 64 -8.72 -12.07 -11.85
N LEU A 65 -8.18 -12.45 -10.69
CA LEU A 65 -7.09 -11.73 -10.02
C LEU A 65 -5.85 -11.57 -10.90
N SER A 66 -5.51 -12.59 -11.71
CA SER A 66 -4.33 -12.59 -12.58
C SER A 66 -4.34 -11.50 -13.65
N GLU A 67 -5.52 -11.00 -14.02
CA GLU A 67 -5.70 -9.97 -15.05
C GLU A 67 -5.49 -8.54 -14.51
N LEU A 68 -5.43 -8.38 -13.19
CA LEU A 68 -5.26 -7.09 -12.55
C LEU A 68 -3.86 -6.53 -12.79
N LYS A 69 -3.77 -5.31 -13.32
CA LYS A 69 -2.50 -4.63 -13.60
C LYS A 69 -1.92 -3.95 -12.35
N HIS A 70 -2.76 -3.57 -11.39
CA HIS A 70 -2.29 -3.01 -10.13
C HIS A 70 -1.54 -4.05 -9.30
N GLU A 71 -0.21 -4.01 -9.32
CA GLU A 71 0.65 -5.03 -8.71
C GLU A 71 0.43 -5.21 -7.20
N ILE A 72 0.36 -4.10 -6.45
CA ILE A 72 0.16 -4.17 -4.99
C ILE A 72 -1.20 -4.77 -4.64
N ALA A 73 -2.28 -4.29 -5.26
CA ALA A 73 -3.62 -4.84 -5.03
C ALA A 73 -3.71 -6.32 -5.45
N ARG A 74 -3.04 -6.72 -6.55
CA ARG A 74 -3.00 -8.10 -7.01
C ARG A 74 -2.27 -9.03 -6.04
N ALA A 75 -1.24 -8.55 -5.35
CA ALA A 75 -0.49 -9.33 -4.38
C ALA A 75 -1.23 -9.49 -3.03
N CYS A 76 -2.26 -8.69 -2.76
CA CYS A 76 -2.98 -8.68 -1.49
C CYS A 76 -4.37 -9.32 -1.54
N LEU A 77 -4.94 -9.51 -2.73
CA LEU A 77 -6.23 -10.17 -2.97
C LEU A 77 -6.02 -11.64 -3.31
#